data_AF-A0A3N7F9V4-F1
#
_entry.id   AF-A0A3N7F9V4-F1
#
_cell.length_a   1.000
_cell.length_b   1.000
_cell.length_c   1.000
_cell.angle_alpha   90.00
_cell.angle_beta   90.00
_cell.angle_gamma   90.00
#
_symmetry.space_group_name_H-M   'P 1'
#
loop_
_entity.id
_entity.type
_entity.pdbx_description
1 polymer ?
#
loop_
_entity_poly.entity_id
_entity_poly.type
_entity_poly.pdbx_seq_one_letter_code
_entity_poly.pdbx_strand_id
1 'polypeptide(L)'
;MKNLSFISLTANRLSGNIPGHLGSFTALTYLSLESNQFSGVVPPELGKLVNLKSLILSGNKLVGTLPEALAQIKDLKDFRVSDNNLNGTVPEFIGNWTQLQKLELYATGLQGPIPLPIFHLEKLSDLRIADMPGPEFQLPNSPIERQFLVLRNINLTGTIPENAWKVEKTLDLNFNKLVGEIPPNTIRRRQFTFLSGNKLTGTVQDSFLQNSPNLDVSYNNFSRSPRCSSSNENNINWFRSSSSNNKLSDLLPCSGISRCPKYYRSFHINCGGQDVKNGKILYEGDQDSGSNAAARCYNRSGSNWGFSSTGDFMDDENFYDNKYTLQSNANISLVDFGLYATARKTPLSITYYGYCLENGNYTVRLHFAEIQFTDEKLYNKVARRVFDIYIQGIQVRKDFNFTKAVQGSNRSFTRAFNTTVTDRTLEIRLYWAGKGTTVIPIRGNYGPIISAISVCSGYRTYCEEPEETSKKPIVIGVVTSAVFLIFLVMGVIYWKLCYGDKYTRERELKGLDLKTGSFTLRQLKAATDNFNSENKIGEGGFGSVYKGELADGTIIAVKQLSPKSRQGNREFVNEIGIISCLQHLIWDDRWLTPGLAMQRSHADKP
;
A
#
# COMPACT_ATOMS: atom_id res chain seq x y z
N MET A 1 -28.06 -49.19 17.13
CA MET A 1 -26.61 -49.46 17.01
C MET A 1 -25.99 -49.43 18.41
N LYS A 2 -25.96 -50.57 19.11
CA LYS A 2 -25.54 -50.61 20.54
C LYS A 2 -24.02 -50.42 20.77
N ASN A 3 -23.21 -50.63 19.72
CA ASN A 3 -21.74 -50.60 19.80
C ASN A 3 -21.12 -49.35 19.18
N LEU A 4 -21.93 -48.37 18.77
CA LEU A 4 -21.41 -47.16 18.13
C LEU A 4 -20.64 -46.34 19.18
N SER A 5 -19.33 -46.22 18.99
CA SER A 5 -18.41 -45.61 19.97
C SER A 5 -17.81 -44.28 19.51
N PHE A 6 -17.88 -43.98 18.21
CA PHE A 6 -17.26 -42.82 17.60
C PHE A 6 -18.15 -42.22 16.51
N ILE A 7 -18.47 -40.93 16.61
CA ILE A 7 -19.15 -40.16 15.57
C ILE A 7 -18.36 -38.88 15.32
N SER A 8 -17.99 -38.66 14.06
CA SER A 8 -17.46 -37.38 13.60
C SER A 8 -18.19 -36.98 12.31
N LEU A 9 -18.86 -35.84 12.37
CA LEU A 9 -19.55 -35.22 11.23
C LEU A 9 -18.95 -33.85 10.89
N THR A 10 -17.68 -33.64 11.26
CA THR A 10 -17.00 -32.35 11.18
C THR A 10 -17.00 -31.76 9.76
N ALA A 11 -17.17 -30.44 9.65
CA ALA A 11 -17.04 -29.67 8.41
C ALA A 11 -18.00 -30.11 7.29
N ASN A 12 -19.29 -30.18 7.61
CA ASN A 12 -20.37 -30.50 6.67
C ASN A 12 -21.41 -29.36 6.60
N ARG A 13 -22.50 -29.59 5.85
CA ARG A 13 -23.66 -28.69 5.75
C ARG A 13 -24.89 -29.22 6.50
N LEU A 14 -24.69 -30.09 7.49
CA LEU A 14 -25.80 -30.65 8.26
C LEU A 14 -26.50 -29.53 9.02
N SER A 15 -27.83 -29.55 9.03
CA SER A 15 -28.67 -28.49 9.57
C SER A 15 -29.89 -29.07 10.30
N GLY A 16 -30.68 -28.20 10.92
CA GLY A 16 -31.76 -28.61 11.83
C GLY A 16 -31.23 -28.85 13.24
N ASN A 17 -32.07 -29.44 14.10
CA ASN A 17 -31.72 -29.64 15.50
C ASN A 17 -30.82 -30.88 15.67
N ILE A 18 -29.97 -30.86 16.71
CA ILE A 18 -29.27 -32.07 17.14
C ILE A 18 -30.32 -33.08 17.63
N PRO A 19 -30.41 -34.30 17.08
CA PRO A 19 -31.42 -35.27 17.50
C PRO A 19 -31.17 -35.77 18.93
N GLY A 20 -32.16 -35.62 19.83
CA GLY A 20 -32.06 -36.17 21.20
C GLY A 20 -31.86 -37.69 21.24
N HIS A 21 -32.26 -38.41 20.18
CA HIS A 21 -32.05 -39.85 20.05
C HIS A 21 -30.56 -40.26 20.02
N LEU A 22 -29.64 -39.32 19.76
CA LEU A 22 -28.20 -39.57 19.93
C LEU A 22 -27.85 -40.05 21.35
N GLY A 23 -28.62 -39.63 22.37
CA GLY A 23 -28.48 -40.10 23.75
C GLY A 23 -28.74 -41.60 23.96
N SER A 24 -29.26 -42.32 22.96
CA SER A 24 -29.45 -43.77 23.03
C SER A 24 -28.18 -44.57 22.74
N PHE A 25 -27.16 -43.95 22.15
CA PHE A 25 -25.88 -44.59 21.81
C PHE A 25 -24.92 -44.55 23.00
N THR A 26 -25.28 -45.22 24.10
CA THR A 26 -24.55 -45.16 25.38
C THR A 26 -23.10 -45.65 25.32
N ALA A 27 -22.69 -46.36 24.27
CA ALA A 27 -21.30 -46.76 24.02
C ALA A 27 -20.42 -45.63 23.44
N LEU A 28 -21.00 -44.47 23.09
CA LEU A 28 -20.25 -43.34 22.52
C LEU A 28 -19.18 -42.82 23.47
N THR A 29 -17.98 -42.69 22.93
CA THR A 29 -16.81 -42.10 23.59
C THR A 29 -16.39 -40.79 22.91
N TYR A 30 -16.80 -40.57 21.66
CA TYR A 30 -16.45 -39.39 20.89
C TYR A 30 -17.65 -38.94 20.04
N LEU A 31 -18.04 -37.67 20.19
CA LEU A 31 -19.06 -37.01 19.38
C LEU A 31 -18.55 -35.65 18.92
N SER A 32 -18.28 -35.53 17.62
CA SER A 32 -17.97 -34.25 16.97
C SER A 32 -19.02 -33.89 15.93
N LEU A 33 -19.62 -32.72 16.12
CA LEU A 33 -20.54 -32.05 15.19
C LEU A 33 -19.93 -30.72 14.70
N GLU A 34 -18.62 -30.54 14.87
CA GLU A 34 -17.89 -29.29 14.62
C GLU A 34 -18.10 -28.74 13.20
N SER A 35 -18.22 -27.42 13.05
CA SER A 35 -18.32 -26.74 11.75
C SER A 35 -19.48 -27.27 10.87
N ASN A 36 -20.70 -27.20 11.39
CA ASN A 36 -21.95 -27.52 10.68
C ASN A 36 -22.93 -26.33 10.77
N GLN A 37 -24.21 -26.59 10.52
CA GLN A 37 -25.30 -25.62 10.62
C GLN A 37 -26.40 -26.09 11.58
N PHE A 38 -26.06 -26.93 12.57
CA PHE A 38 -27.02 -27.37 13.58
C PHE A 38 -27.55 -26.15 14.35
N SER A 39 -28.86 -26.13 14.57
CA SER A 39 -29.60 -25.06 15.25
C SER A 39 -30.39 -25.60 16.43
N GLY A 40 -31.16 -24.74 17.10
CA GLY A 40 -31.92 -25.14 18.29
C GLY A 40 -31.03 -25.33 19.51
N VAL A 41 -31.56 -26.01 20.53
CA VAL A 41 -30.87 -26.21 21.82
C VAL A 41 -29.98 -27.44 21.81
N VAL A 42 -29.00 -27.49 22.73
CA VAL A 42 -28.28 -28.72 23.04
C VAL A 42 -29.25 -29.69 23.74
N PRO A 43 -29.50 -30.91 23.21
CA PRO A 43 -30.47 -31.82 23.78
C PRO A 43 -30.03 -32.34 25.16
N PRO A 44 -30.88 -32.27 26.20
CA PRO A 44 -30.59 -32.84 27.52
C PRO A 44 -30.29 -34.35 27.48
N GLU A 45 -30.81 -35.07 26.48
CA GLU A 45 -30.58 -36.51 26.30
C GLU A 45 -29.11 -36.85 26.07
N LEU A 46 -28.27 -35.90 25.61
CA LEU A 46 -26.83 -36.12 25.51
C LEU A 46 -26.19 -36.43 26.87
N GLY A 47 -26.81 -36.00 27.98
CA GLY A 47 -26.39 -36.37 29.34
C GLY A 47 -26.43 -37.88 29.63
N LYS A 48 -27.15 -38.68 28.82
CA LYS A 48 -27.18 -40.14 28.95
C LYS A 48 -25.91 -40.82 28.42
N LEU A 49 -25.06 -40.09 27.70
CA LEU A 49 -23.81 -40.60 27.12
C LEU A 49 -22.69 -40.62 28.18
N VAL A 50 -22.87 -41.40 29.24
CA VAL A 50 -21.98 -41.41 30.42
C VAL A 50 -20.54 -41.83 30.12
N ASN A 51 -20.31 -42.54 29.00
CA ASN A 51 -18.97 -42.98 28.54
C ASN A 51 -18.27 -41.95 27.64
N LEU A 52 -18.90 -40.80 27.37
CA LEU A 52 -18.40 -39.81 26.43
C LEU A 52 -17.15 -39.11 26.98
N LYS A 53 -16.08 -39.11 26.18
CA LYS A 53 -14.78 -38.49 26.50
C LYS A 53 -14.56 -37.18 25.75
N SER A 54 -15.17 -37.04 24.57
CA SER A 54 -15.07 -35.82 23.77
C SER A 54 -16.43 -35.41 23.23
N LEU A 55 -16.82 -34.16 23.51
CA LEU A 55 -18.02 -33.52 23.00
C LEU A 55 -17.65 -32.20 22.32
N ILE A 56 -17.69 -32.19 20.99
CA ILE A 56 -17.28 -31.06 20.17
C ILE A 56 -18.48 -30.56 19.37
N LEU A 57 -18.97 -29.38 19.74
CA LEU A 57 -20.15 -28.74 19.16
C LEU A 57 -19.82 -27.39 18.49
N SER A 58 -18.54 -27.03 18.41
CA SER A 58 -18.08 -25.73 17.95
C SER A 58 -18.47 -25.40 16.51
N GLY A 59 -18.71 -24.13 16.21
CA GLY A 59 -18.96 -23.65 14.85
C GLY A 59 -20.32 -24.07 14.28
N ASN A 60 -21.37 -23.97 15.11
CA ASN A 60 -22.77 -24.24 14.75
C ASN A 60 -23.64 -22.99 14.99
N LYS A 61 -24.96 -23.14 15.02
CA LYS A 61 -25.94 -22.08 15.31
C LYS A 61 -26.79 -22.44 16.53
N LEU A 62 -26.19 -23.12 17.51
CA LEU A 62 -26.89 -23.58 18.71
C LEU A 62 -27.30 -22.39 19.57
N VAL A 63 -28.46 -22.46 20.19
CA VAL A 63 -29.07 -21.42 21.04
C VAL A 63 -29.48 -22.00 22.39
N GLY A 64 -29.92 -21.13 23.30
CA GLY A 64 -30.34 -21.54 24.65
C GLY A 64 -29.15 -21.80 25.58
N THR A 65 -29.44 -22.36 26.75
CA THR A 65 -28.44 -22.70 27.77
C THR A 65 -27.84 -24.08 27.53
N LEU A 66 -26.68 -24.35 28.13
CA LEU A 66 -26.16 -25.71 28.25
C LEU A 66 -27.00 -26.48 29.29
N PRO A 67 -27.57 -27.64 28.96
CA PRO A 67 -28.47 -28.35 29.87
C PRO A 67 -27.73 -29.02 31.02
N GLU A 68 -28.30 -28.92 32.23
CA GLU A 68 -27.76 -29.51 33.47
C GLU A 68 -27.52 -31.03 33.36
N ALA A 69 -28.27 -31.71 32.49
CA ALA A 69 -28.09 -33.13 32.24
C ALA A 69 -26.66 -33.50 31.77
N LEU A 70 -25.91 -32.57 31.17
CA LEU A 70 -24.51 -32.81 30.78
C LEU A 70 -23.58 -33.03 31.98
N ALA A 71 -23.99 -32.61 33.19
CA ALA A 71 -23.27 -32.88 34.44
C ALA A 71 -23.06 -34.38 34.71
N GLN A 72 -23.84 -35.26 34.07
CA GLN A 72 -23.77 -36.72 34.23
C GLN A 72 -22.61 -37.36 33.47
N ILE A 73 -21.98 -36.65 32.52
CA ILE A 73 -20.87 -37.16 31.71
C ILE A 73 -19.55 -37.01 32.49
N LYS A 74 -19.35 -37.84 33.52
CA LYS A 74 -18.22 -37.70 34.47
C LYS A 74 -16.84 -37.95 33.86
N ASP A 75 -16.76 -38.73 32.79
CA ASP A 75 -15.50 -39.10 32.11
C ASP A 75 -15.09 -38.14 30.97
N LEU A 76 -15.77 -36.99 30.85
CA LEU A 76 -15.49 -36.03 29.79
C LEU A 76 -14.08 -35.43 29.93
N LYS A 77 -13.30 -35.47 28.84
CA LYS A 77 -11.92 -34.98 28.75
C LYS A 77 -11.78 -33.76 27.85
N ASP A 78 -12.60 -33.65 26.82
CA ASP A 78 -12.54 -32.56 25.84
C ASP A 78 -13.95 -32.01 25.59
N PHE A 79 -14.18 -30.75 25.97
CA PHE A 79 -15.42 -30.04 25.74
C PHE A 79 -15.19 -28.74 24.96
N ARG A 80 -15.83 -28.62 23.80
CA ARG A 80 -15.70 -27.44 22.94
C ARG A 80 -17.06 -27.05 22.38
N VAL A 81 -17.44 -25.80 22.57
CA VAL A 81 -18.73 -25.27 22.08
C VAL A 81 -18.59 -23.83 21.52
N SER A 82 -17.36 -23.44 21.19
CA SER A 82 -17.02 -22.14 20.57
C SER A 82 -17.86 -21.81 19.33
N ASP A 83 -18.02 -20.53 19.01
CA ASP A 83 -18.74 -20.04 17.82
C ASP A 83 -20.14 -20.64 17.68
N ASN A 84 -20.99 -20.31 18.67
CA ASN A 84 -22.42 -20.62 18.72
C ASN A 84 -23.19 -19.37 19.19
N ASN A 85 -24.51 -19.48 19.37
CA ASN A 85 -25.41 -18.42 19.80
C ASN A 85 -26.10 -18.79 21.13
N LEU A 86 -25.36 -19.45 22.05
CA LEU A 86 -25.85 -19.82 23.37
C LEU A 86 -26.20 -18.58 24.20
N ASN A 87 -26.87 -18.80 25.33
CA ASN A 87 -27.18 -17.75 26.29
C ASN A 87 -27.09 -18.29 27.74
N GLY A 88 -27.34 -17.42 28.71
CA GLY A 88 -27.14 -17.72 30.12
C GLY A 88 -25.67 -17.63 30.53
N THR A 89 -25.38 -18.08 31.74
CA THR A 89 -24.02 -18.07 32.32
C THR A 89 -23.25 -19.35 31.98
N VAL A 90 -21.93 -19.32 32.15
CA VAL A 90 -21.13 -20.55 32.17
C VAL A 90 -21.62 -21.43 33.33
N PRO A 91 -22.09 -22.68 33.08
CA PRO A 91 -22.66 -23.50 34.14
C PRO A 91 -21.63 -23.98 35.16
N GLU A 92 -22.01 -23.99 36.44
CA GLU A 92 -21.16 -24.47 37.53
C GLU A 92 -20.82 -25.96 37.40
N PHE A 93 -21.70 -26.76 36.81
CA PHE A 93 -21.48 -28.21 36.66
C PHE A 93 -20.26 -28.58 35.82
N ILE A 94 -19.71 -27.66 35.03
CA ILE A 94 -18.44 -27.89 34.31
C ILE A 94 -17.32 -28.23 35.30
N GLY A 95 -17.36 -27.66 36.51
CA GLY A 95 -16.46 -28.01 37.60
C GLY A 95 -16.58 -29.44 38.12
N ASN A 96 -17.67 -30.16 37.78
CA ASN A 96 -17.86 -31.56 38.15
C ASN A 96 -17.19 -32.54 37.17
N TRP A 97 -16.67 -32.08 36.04
CA TRP A 97 -15.94 -32.91 35.08
C TRP A 97 -14.48 -33.04 35.49
N THR A 98 -14.21 -33.80 36.54
CA THR A 98 -12.86 -33.96 37.12
C THR A 98 -11.84 -34.60 36.16
N GLN A 99 -12.30 -35.23 35.08
CA GLN A 99 -11.46 -35.78 34.02
C GLN A 99 -11.13 -34.78 32.89
N LEU A 100 -11.69 -33.56 32.94
CA LEU A 100 -11.56 -32.58 31.88
C LEU A 100 -10.10 -32.15 31.71
N GLN A 101 -9.62 -32.24 30.48
CA GLN A 101 -8.26 -31.88 30.05
C GLN A 101 -8.28 -30.64 29.18
N LYS A 102 -9.34 -30.44 28.40
CA LYS A 102 -9.50 -29.33 27.46
C LYS A 102 -10.90 -28.73 27.52
N LEU A 103 -10.95 -27.41 27.65
CA LEU A 103 -12.17 -26.60 27.63
C LEU A 103 -12.01 -25.41 26.68
N GLU A 104 -12.84 -25.34 25.63
CA GLU A 104 -12.86 -24.22 24.68
C GLU A 104 -14.24 -23.56 24.59
N LEU A 105 -14.30 -22.28 25.01
CA LEU A 105 -15.49 -21.44 25.05
C LEU A 105 -15.22 -20.07 24.41
N TYR A 106 -14.87 -20.04 23.12
CA TYR A 106 -14.72 -18.78 22.38
C TYR A 106 -16.03 -18.28 21.79
N ALA A 107 -16.41 -17.04 22.06
CA ALA A 107 -17.59 -16.38 21.49
C ALA A 107 -18.83 -17.29 21.41
N THR A 108 -19.13 -17.97 22.52
CA THR A 108 -20.22 -18.95 22.62
C THR A 108 -21.59 -18.28 22.74
N GLY A 109 -21.62 -17.02 23.19
CA GLY A 109 -22.83 -16.32 23.63
C GLY A 109 -23.14 -16.48 25.14
N LEU A 110 -22.43 -17.38 25.83
CA LEU A 110 -22.47 -17.49 27.29
C LEU A 110 -21.92 -16.22 27.94
N GLN A 111 -22.32 -15.99 29.18
CA GLN A 111 -21.90 -14.84 29.97
C GLN A 111 -21.05 -15.27 31.17
N GLY A 112 -20.10 -14.40 31.53
CA GLY A 112 -19.32 -14.52 32.75
C GLY A 112 -20.14 -14.20 34.02
N PRO A 113 -19.52 -14.32 35.21
CA PRO A 113 -18.12 -14.69 35.43
C PRO A 113 -17.88 -16.20 35.20
N ILE A 114 -16.60 -16.59 35.08
CA ILE A 114 -16.23 -18.02 35.03
C ILE A 114 -16.40 -18.62 36.43
N PRO A 115 -17.17 -19.71 36.61
CA PRO A 115 -17.32 -20.37 37.90
C PRO A 115 -15.98 -20.80 38.52
N LEU A 116 -15.79 -20.52 39.81
CA LEU A 116 -14.60 -20.89 40.56
C LEU A 116 -14.22 -22.39 40.44
N PRO A 117 -15.16 -23.34 40.48
CA PRO A 117 -14.84 -24.77 40.34
C PRO A 117 -14.07 -25.14 39.06
N ILE A 118 -14.20 -24.38 37.97
CA ILE A 118 -13.45 -24.63 36.73
C ILE A 118 -11.94 -24.41 36.94
N PHE A 119 -11.57 -23.41 37.76
CA PHE A 119 -10.18 -23.17 38.11
C PHE A 119 -9.60 -24.27 39.02
N HIS A 120 -10.44 -25.02 39.74
CA HIS A 120 -10.01 -26.14 40.60
C HIS A 120 -9.88 -27.49 39.89
N LEU A 121 -10.22 -27.58 38.60
CA LEU A 121 -10.03 -28.80 37.83
C LEU A 121 -8.53 -29.11 37.66
N GLU A 122 -8.03 -30.11 38.38
CA GLU A 122 -6.60 -30.46 38.43
C GLU A 122 -6.05 -31.01 37.10
N LYS A 123 -6.89 -31.72 36.33
CA LYS A 123 -6.48 -32.33 35.05
C LYS A 123 -6.58 -31.40 33.85
N LEU A 124 -7.18 -30.21 34.02
CA LEU A 124 -7.45 -29.28 32.93
C LEU A 124 -6.14 -28.61 32.48
N SER A 125 -5.54 -29.09 31.40
CA SER A 125 -4.27 -28.56 30.90
C SER A 125 -4.45 -27.41 29.89
N ASP A 126 -5.59 -27.39 29.20
CA ASP A 126 -5.91 -26.43 28.14
C ASP A 126 -7.24 -25.71 28.43
N LEU A 127 -7.16 -24.51 29.00
CA LEU A 127 -8.32 -23.66 29.31
C LEU A 127 -8.34 -22.45 28.39
N ARG A 128 -9.34 -22.39 27.51
CA ARG A 128 -9.51 -21.29 26.56
C ARG A 128 -10.90 -20.71 26.58
N ILE A 129 -11.02 -19.48 27.05
CA ILE A 129 -12.27 -18.72 27.15
C ILE A 129 -12.00 -17.32 26.60
N ALA A 130 -12.79 -16.88 25.62
CA ALA A 130 -12.65 -15.54 25.08
C ALA A 130 -13.98 -14.97 24.58
N ASP A 131 -14.05 -13.65 24.50
CA ASP A 131 -15.18 -12.91 23.94
C ASP A 131 -16.48 -13.27 24.64
N MET A 132 -16.42 -13.24 25.97
CA MET A 132 -17.47 -13.66 26.87
C MET A 132 -17.90 -12.46 27.72
N PRO A 133 -19.00 -11.77 27.39
CA PRO A 133 -19.45 -10.62 28.15
C PRO A 133 -19.89 -11.04 29.55
N GLY A 134 -19.78 -10.14 30.52
CA GLY A 134 -20.17 -10.43 31.89
C GLY A 134 -19.74 -9.32 32.84
N PRO A 135 -20.10 -9.41 34.13
CA PRO A 135 -19.59 -8.51 35.14
C PRO A 135 -18.07 -8.67 35.30
N GLU A 136 -17.44 -7.65 35.88
CA GLU A 136 -16.03 -7.70 36.21
C GLU A 136 -15.76 -8.76 37.29
N PHE A 137 -14.64 -9.47 37.15
CA PHE A 137 -14.18 -10.43 38.17
C PHE A 137 -12.67 -10.50 38.21
N GLN A 138 -12.14 -11.10 39.27
CA GLN A 138 -10.70 -11.28 39.48
C GLN A 138 -10.31 -12.75 39.29
N LEU A 139 -9.06 -12.97 38.91
CA LEU A 139 -8.49 -14.32 38.89
C LEU A 139 -8.37 -14.85 40.33
N PRO A 140 -8.73 -16.12 40.59
CA PRO A 140 -8.62 -16.68 41.92
C PRO A 140 -7.16 -16.93 42.33
N ASN A 141 -6.88 -16.88 43.63
CA ASN A 141 -5.58 -17.25 44.20
C ASN A 141 -5.34 -18.78 44.28
N SER A 142 -6.31 -19.59 43.83
CA SER A 142 -6.25 -21.07 43.75
C SER A 142 -5.35 -21.55 42.61
N PRO A 143 -4.82 -22.78 42.57
CA PRO A 143 -3.89 -23.20 41.51
C PRO A 143 -4.45 -22.99 40.08
N ILE A 144 -3.76 -22.18 39.27
CA ILE A 144 -4.06 -21.92 37.84
C ILE A 144 -2.93 -22.51 36.95
N GLU A 145 -2.04 -23.34 37.50
CA GLU A 145 -0.94 -23.93 36.73
C GLU A 145 -1.48 -24.89 35.67
N ARG A 146 -1.27 -24.53 34.39
CA ARG A 146 -1.78 -25.22 33.21
C ARG A 146 -0.79 -25.07 32.06
N GLN A 147 -0.95 -25.87 31.00
CA GLN A 147 -0.15 -25.69 29.78
C GLN A 147 -0.59 -24.43 29.01
N PHE A 148 -1.90 -24.26 28.85
CA PHE A 148 -2.49 -23.14 28.14
C PHE A 148 -3.56 -22.47 29.01
N LEU A 149 -3.39 -21.18 29.25
CA LEU A 149 -4.38 -20.32 29.89
C LEU A 149 -4.68 -19.16 28.96
N VAL A 150 -5.84 -19.22 28.31
CA VAL A 150 -6.32 -18.18 27.40
C VAL A 150 -7.62 -17.62 27.97
N LEU A 151 -7.56 -16.39 28.48
CA LEU A 151 -8.66 -15.67 29.11
C LEU A 151 -8.74 -14.25 28.54
N ARG A 152 -9.36 -14.10 27.37
CA ARG A 152 -9.29 -12.86 26.57
C ARG A 152 -10.61 -12.15 26.49
N ASN A 153 -10.64 -10.83 26.66
CA ASN A 153 -11.87 -10.06 26.49
C ASN A 153 -13.04 -10.61 27.32
N ILE A 154 -12.81 -10.84 28.62
CA ILE A 154 -13.79 -11.39 29.56
C ILE A 154 -13.99 -10.51 30.81
N ASN A 155 -13.60 -9.24 30.76
CA ASN A 155 -13.70 -8.30 31.89
C ASN A 155 -12.90 -8.70 33.15
N LEU A 156 -11.71 -9.32 33.01
CA LEU A 156 -10.81 -9.52 34.16
C LEU A 156 -10.32 -8.17 34.71
N THR A 157 -10.27 -8.07 36.04
CA THR A 157 -9.77 -6.92 36.80
C THR A 157 -8.79 -7.38 37.88
N GLY A 158 -8.20 -6.44 38.61
CA GLY A 158 -7.23 -6.74 39.66
C GLY A 158 -5.85 -7.06 39.10
N THR A 159 -4.99 -7.62 39.95
CA THR A 159 -3.62 -8.02 39.59
C THR A 159 -3.59 -9.45 39.07
N ILE A 160 -2.54 -9.80 38.33
CA ILE A 160 -2.30 -11.18 37.89
C ILE A 160 -1.65 -11.94 39.07
N PRO A 161 -2.30 -12.97 39.63
CA PRO A 161 -1.79 -13.68 40.80
C PRO A 161 -0.57 -14.55 40.45
N GLU A 162 0.30 -14.83 41.44
CA GLU A 162 1.63 -15.45 41.25
C GLU A 162 1.58 -16.79 40.50
N ASN A 163 0.59 -17.62 40.83
CA ASN A 163 0.26 -18.89 40.18
C ASN A 163 -0.02 -18.76 38.67
N ALA A 164 -0.69 -17.71 38.20
CA ALA A 164 -0.99 -17.52 36.78
C ALA A 164 0.29 -17.25 35.97
N TRP A 165 1.33 -16.70 36.61
CA TRP A 165 2.65 -16.55 36.02
C TRP A 165 3.44 -17.86 35.90
N LYS A 166 2.93 -18.99 36.42
CA LYS A 166 3.58 -20.33 36.33
C LYS A 166 3.08 -21.19 35.17
N VAL A 167 2.11 -20.72 34.39
CA VAL A 167 1.61 -21.39 33.17
C VAL A 167 2.76 -21.82 32.25
N GLU A 168 2.71 -23.03 31.67
CA GLU A 168 3.89 -23.62 31.03
C GLU A 168 4.16 -23.10 29.61
N LYS A 169 3.13 -23.06 28.73
CA LYS A 169 3.32 -22.79 27.28
C LYS A 169 2.78 -21.44 26.83
N THR A 170 1.50 -21.15 27.10
CA THR A 170 0.85 -19.90 26.67
C THR A 170 0.03 -19.30 27.79
N LEU A 171 0.40 -18.08 28.16
CA LEU A 171 -0.40 -17.20 29.01
C LEU A 171 -0.95 -16.08 28.15
N ASP A 172 -2.26 -16.08 27.88
CA ASP A 172 -2.94 -15.07 27.09
C ASP A 172 -4.05 -14.42 27.92
N LEU A 173 -3.81 -13.20 28.37
CA LEU A 173 -4.73 -12.37 29.15
C LEU A 173 -5.10 -11.08 28.40
N ASN A 174 -5.04 -11.10 27.06
CA ASN A 174 -5.29 -9.94 26.22
C ASN A 174 -6.69 -9.33 26.45
N PHE A 175 -6.78 -8.01 26.29
CA PHE A 175 -8.02 -7.24 26.22
C PHE A 175 -8.87 -7.31 27.50
N ASN A 176 -8.23 -7.16 28.65
CA ASN A 176 -8.90 -7.10 29.95
C ASN A 176 -8.64 -5.74 30.62
N LYS A 177 -8.87 -5.64 31.94
CA LYS A 177 -8.66 -4.43 32.74
C LYS A 177 -7.66 -4.68 33.87
N LEU A 178 -6.72 -5.59 33.64
CA LEU A 178 -5.71 -5.99 34.63
C LEU A 178 -4.77 -4.83 34.95
N VAL A 179 -4.38 -4.73 36.22
CA VAL A 179 -3.48 -3.70 36.75
C VAL A 179 -2.28 -4.34 37.45
N GLY A 180 -1.31 -3.53 37.86
CA GLY A 180 -0.11 -3.98 38.56
C GLY A 180 1.07 -4.19 37.64
N GLU A 181 2.14 -4.75 38.21
CA GLU A 181 3.43 -4.91 37.54
C GLU A 181 3.66 -6.35 37.08
N ILE A 182 4.55 -6.50 36.11
CA ILE A 182 5.07 -7.82 35.69
C ILE A 182 6.14 -8.24 36.71
N PRO A 183 6.08 -9.47 37.28
CA PRO A 183 7.02 -9.90 38.30
C PRO A 183 8.46 -10.01 37.77
N PRO A 184 9.46 -9.68 38.61
CA PRO A 184 10.87 -9.66 38.21
C PRO A 184 11.49 -11.05 38.09
N ASN A 185 11.12 -11.96 39.00
CA ASN A 185 11.80 -13.23 39.23
C ASN A 185 10.75 -14.32 39.42
N THR A 186 10.41 -15.07 38.37
CA THR A 186 9.88 -16.47 38.41
C THR A 186 9.12 -16.80 37.12
N ILE A 187 9.80 -17.12 36.02
CA ILE A 187 9.12 -17.84 34.94
C ILE A 187 10.07 -18.87 34.34
N ARG A 188 9.66 -20.15 34.40
CA ARG A 188 10.16 -21.15 33.44
C ARG A 188 9.98 -20.56 32.06
N ARG A 189 11.01 -20.60 31.21
CA ARG A 189 10.92 -20.07 29.83
C ARG A 189 9.60 -20.50 29.17
N ARG A 190 8.71 -19.54 28.89
CA ARG A 190 7.38 -19.76 28.33
C ARG A 190 7.37 -19.28 26.89
N GLN A 191 6.76 -20.05 26.00
CA GLN A 191 6.79 -19.72 24.58
C GLN A 191 6.01 -18.45 24.21
N PHE A 192 4.85 -18.24 24.82
CA PHE A 192 3.98 -17.10 24.52
C PHE A 192 3.42 -16.45 25.78
N THR A 193 3.61 -15.14 25.90
CA THR A 193 2.97 -14.31 26.91
C THR A 193 2.30 -13.13 26.22
N PHE A 194 0.98 -13.07 26.25
CA PHE A 194 0.21 -12.00 25.63
C PHE A 194 -0.63 -11.25 26.69
N LEU A 195 -0.34 -9.96 26.84
CA LEU A 195 -0.91 -9.06 27.85
C LEU A 195 -1.44 -7.76 27.24
N SER A 196 -1.64 -7.76 25.91
CA SER A 196 -2.09 -6.60 25.14
C SER A 196 -3.41 -6.05 25.65
N GLY A 197 -3.59 -4.73 25.69
CA GLY A 197 -4.87 -4.10 26.02
C GLY A 197 -5.29 -4.32 27.47
N ASN A 198 -4.41 -3.97 28.40
CA ASN A 198 -4.65 -3.95 29.84
C ASN A 198 -4.25 -2.59 30.42
N LYS A 199 -4.15 -2.48 31.73
CA LYS A 199 -3.72 -1.28 32.47
C LYS A 199 -2.46 -1.58 33.30
N LEU A 200 -1.59 -2.46 32.81
CA LEU A 200 -0.36 -2.84 33.51
C LEU A 200 0.62 -1.67 33.52
N THR A 201 1.42 -1.60 34.58
CA THR A 201 2.35 -0.50 34.87
C THR A 201 3.73 -1.03 35.28
N GLY A 202 4.65 -0.14 35.63
CA GLY A 202 5.99 -0.49 36.08
C GLY A 202 6.96 -0.72 34.93
N THR A 203 8.03 -1.46 35.17
CA THR A 203 9.09 -1.74 34.19
C THR A 203 9.18 -3.23 33.94
N VAL A 204 9.20 -3.65 32.67
CA VAL A 204 9.44 -5.06 32.32
C VAL A 204 10.92 -5.36 32.46
N GLN A 205 11.29 -6.25 33.38
CA GLN A 205 12.68 -6.55 33.68
C GLN A 205 13.33 -7.49 32.66
N ASP A 206 14.65 -7.37 32.49
CA ASP A 206 15.44 -8.19 31.55
C ASP A 206 15.29 -9.70 31.78
N SER A 207 15.26 -10.12 33.04
CA SER A 207 15.03 -11.51 33.45
C SER A 207 13.73 -12.07 32.90
N PHE A 208 12.67 -11.26 32.87
CA PHE A 208 11.39 -11.64 32.30
C PHE A 208 11.46 -11.70 30.76
N LEU A 209 12.09 -10.70 30.14
CA LEU A 209 12.27 -10.64 28.69
C LEU A 209 13.01 -11.87 28.16
N GLN A 210 14.11 -12.27 28.79
CA GLN A 210 14.90 -13.44 28.41
C GLN A 210 14.10 -14.75 28.46
N ASN A 211 13.11 -14.84 29.36
CA ASN A 211 12.28 -16.03 29.54
C ASN A 211 10.97 -16.00 28.73
N SER A 212 10.74 -14.95 27.94
CA SER A 212 9.52 -14.75 27.13
C SER A 212 9.87 -14.45 25.66
N PRO A 213 10.23 -15.48 24.85
CA PRO A 213 10.57 -15.33 23.43
C PRO A 213 9.48 -14.65 22.59
N ASN A 214 8.19 -14.80 22.92
CA ASN A 214 7.12 -14.03 22.30
C ASN A 214 6.35 -13.30 23.40
N LEU A 215 6.55 -11.99 23.50
CA LEU A 215 5.93 -11.14 24.50
C LEU A 215 5.14 -10.03 23.84
N ASP A 216 3.83 -9.97 24.12
CA ASP A 216 3.02 -8.83 23.75
C ASP A 216 2.59 -8.04 24.98
N VAL A 217 3.02 -6.78 25.06
CA VAL A 217 2.68 -5.82 26.11
C VAL A 217 2.04 -4.56 25.53
N SER A 218 1.58 -4.63 24.28
CA SER A 218 0.98 -3.49 23.59
C SER A 218 -0.26 -2.94 24.32
N TYR A 219 -0.59 -1.67 24.13
CA TYR A 219 -1.74 -1.02 24.77
C TYR A 219 -1.78 -1.20 26.31
N ASN A 220 -0.70 -0.77 26.98
CA ASN A 220 -0.56 -0.76 28.43
C ASN A 220 0.09 0.57 28.87
N ASN A 221 0.38 0.71 30.17
CA ASN A 221 0.90 1.93 30.79
C ASN A 221 2.28 1.71 31.43
N PHE A 222 3.15 0.92 30.80
CA PHE A 222 4.50 0.69 31.31
C PHE A 222 5.35 1.97 31.25
N SER A 223 6.33 2.06 32.15
CA SER A 223 7.42 3.02 32.04
C SER A 223 8.19 2.76 30.74
N ARG A 224 8.67 3.83 30.11
CA ARG A 224 9.42 3.71 28.85
C ARG A 224 10.61 2.77 29.03
N SER A 225 10.59 1.64 28.31
CA SER A 225 11.68 0.67 28.41
C SER A 225 12.98 1.29 27.91
N PRO A 226 14.07 1.30 28.70
CA PRO A 226 15.38 1.75 28.24
C PRO A 226 15.98 0.79 27.21
N ARG A 227 15.45 -0.44 27.09
CA ARG A 227 15.86 -1.46 26.13
C ARG A 227 14.75 -1.70 25.13
N CYS A 228 14.70 -0.81 24.16
CA CYS A 228 13.93 -0.95 22.94
C CYS A 228 14.57 -1.88 21.92
N SER A 229 15.81 -2.27 22.19
CA SER A 229 16.47 -3.45 21.63
C SER A 229 16.66 -4.45 22.77
N SER A 230 15.98 -5.59 22.74
CA SER A 230 16.41 -6.75 23.50
C SER A 230 16.73 -7.83 22.49
N SER A 231 18.02 -8.16 22.37
CA SER A 231 18.62 -9.38 21.81
C SER A 231 17.98 -9.97 20.53
N ASN A 232 18.79 -10.28 19.52
CA ASN A 232 18.40 -10.89 18.23
C ASN A 232 17.53 -12.18 18.28
N GLU A 233 17.05 -12.62 19.44
CA GLU A 233 16.34 -13.88 19.68
C GLU A 233 14.87 -13.74 20.12
N ASN A 234 14.41 -12.56 20.61
CA ASN A 234 13.05 -12.42 21.17
C ASN A 234 12.14 -11.48 20.35
N ASN A 235 10.89 -11.90 20.15
CA ASN A 235 9.84 -11.15 19.49
C ASN A 235 8.99 -10.40 20.53
N ILE A 236 9.16 -9.08 20.61
CA ILE A 236 8.42 -8.25 21.58
C ILE A 236 7.59 -7.19 20.86
N ASN A 237 6.33 -7.08 21.26
CA ASN A 237 5.42 -6.05 20.77
C ASN A 237 5.28 -4.92 21.81
N TRP A 238 6.01 -3.81 21.58
CA TRP A 238 6.00 -2.59 22.39
C TRP A 238 5.00 -1.52 21.89
N PHE A 239 4.16 -1.84 20.91
CA PHE A 239 3.24 -0.87 20.32
C PHE A 239 2.29 -0.27 21.36
N ARG A 240 2.25 1.05 21.55
CA ARG A 240 1.38 1.68 22.57
C ARG A 240 1.53 1.10 23.99
N SER A 241 2.70 0.61 24.35
CA SER A 241 2.91 -0.05 25.65
C SER A 241 3.20 0.92 26.80
N SER A 242 3.49 2.19 26.51
CA SER A 242 3.90 3.19 27.50
C SER A 242 3.08 4.47 27.41
N SER A 243 2.95 5.15 28.55
CA SER A 243 2.34 6.48 28.63
C SER A 243 3.43 7.55 28.71
N SER A 244 3.38 8.54 27.83
CA SER A 244 4.24 9.72 27.81
C SER A 244 3.43 10.97 27.47
N ASN A 245 4.04 12.14 27.58
CA ASN A 245 3.40 13.40 27.19
C ASN A 245 3.32 13.60 25.66
N ASN A 246 3.91 12.68 24.87
CA ASN A 246 3.99 12.79 23.43
C ASN A 246 3.32 11.59 22.75
N LYS A 247 2.21 11.83 22.06
CA LYS A 247 1.43 10.78 21.38
C LYS A 247 2.20 9.93 20.37
N LEU A 248 3.20 10.48 19.68
CA LEU A 248 4.03 9.71 18.74
C LEU A 248 5.00 8.79 19.50
N SER A 249 5.54 9.29 20.62
CA SER A 249 6.34 8.47 21.52
C SER A 249 5.51 7.40 22.22
N ASP A 250 4.23 7.66 22.50
CA ASP A 250 3.30 6.64 23.00
C ASP A 250 3.03 5.58 21.95
N LEU A 251 2.77 5.98 20.70
CA LEU A 251 2.52 5.06 19.59
C LEU A 251 3.68 4.08 19.42
N LEU A 252 4.91 4.60 19.38
CA LEU A 252 6.14 3.83 19.13
C LEU A 252 7.22 4.18 20.16
N PRO A 253 7.15 3.62 21.38
CA PRO A 253 8.08 3.92 22.48
C PRO A 253 9.56 3.69 22.11
N CYS A 254 9.77 2.78 21.17
CA CYS A 254 11.06 2.26 20.72
C CYS A 254 11.60 2.81 19.40
N SER A 255 10.88 3.73 18.76
CA SER A 255 11.31 4.30 17.48
C SER A 255 12.18 5.56 17.62
N GLY A 256 12.22 6.17 18.81
CA GLY A 256 12.82 7.50 19.01
C GLY A 256 12.04 8.65 18.35
N ILE A 257 10.91 8.38 17.70
CA ILE A 257 10.11 9.38 17.00
C ILE A 257 9.36 10.23 18.03
N SER A 258 9.66 11.52 18.05
CA SER A 258 9.02 12.51 18.91
C SER A 258 8.33 13.64 18.14
N ARG A 259 8.64 13.80 16.85
CA ARG A 259 8.06 14.83 15.99
C ARG A 259 8.00 14.37 14.54
N CYS A 260 7.08 14.97 13.79
CA CYS A 260 6.93 14.70 12.37
C CYS A 260 7.77 15.68 11.55
N PRO A 261 8.74 15.20 10.75
CA PRO A 261 9.50 16.08 9.87
C PRO A 261 8.65 16.59 8.70
N LYS A 262 7.68 15.78 8.26
CA LYS A 262 6.74 16.08 7.18
C LYS A 262 5.40 15.41 7.48
N TYR A 263 4.33 16.01 6.98
CA TYR A 263 2.99 15.44 7.04
C TYR A 263 2.56 14.84 5.71
N TYR A 264 1.79 13.76 5.77
CA TYR A 264 1.37 12.98 4.61
C TYR A 264 -0.14 12.88 4.54
N ARG A 265 -0.65 12.78 3.32
CA ARG A 265 -2.08 12.74 3.00
C ARG A 265 -2.58 11.37 2.59
N SER A 266 -1.67 10.43 2.36
CA SER A 266 -2.01 9.06 2.01
C SER A 266 -0.88 8.09 2.35
N PHE A 267 -1.23 6.82 2.44
CA PHE A 267 -0.30 5.70 2.43
C PHE A 267 -1.00 4.45 1.87
N HIS A 268 -0.21 3.56 1.28
CA HIS A 268 -0.70 2.39 0.58
C HIS A 268 0.19 1.20 0.92
N ILE A 269 -0.41 0.10 1.37
CA ILE A 269 0.31 -1.05 1.93
C ILE A 269 -0.07 -2.29 1.14
N ASN A 270 0.93 -3.04 0.66
CA ASN A 270 0.76 -4.40 0.18
C ASN A 270 1.00 -5.38 1.34
N CYS A 271 -0.07 -5.98 1.84
CA CYS A 271 -0.06 -6.79 3.05
C CYS A 271 0.40 -8.22 2.73
N GLY A 272 1.46 -8.67 3.41
CA GLY A 272 2.04 -9.99 3.26
C GLY A 272 2.92 -10.18 2.03
N GLY A 273 3.23 -9.11 1.29
CA GLY A 273 4.00 -9.16 0.04
C GLY A 273 5.03 -8.04 -0.10
N GLN A 274 5.76 -8.06 -1.22
CA GLN A 274 6.75 -7.03 -1.57
C GLN A 274 6.09 -5.74 -2.06
N ASP A 275 6.89 -4.72 -2.34
CA ASP A 275 6.42 -3.49 -2.98
C ASP A 275 5.78 -3.81 -4.34
N VAL A 276 4.57 -3.30 -4.58
CA VAL A 276 3.81 -3.55 -5.81
C VAL A 276 3.26 -2.24 -6.35
N LYS A 277 3.46 -2.01 -7.64
CA LYS A 277 2.86 -0.87 -8.35
C LYS A 277 1.51 -1.28 -8.94
N ASN A 278 0.44 -0.56 -8.58
CA ASN A 278 -0.87 -0.72 -9.20
C ASN A 278 -1.33 0.63 -9.75
N GLY A 279 -1.35 0.75 -11.08
CA GLY A 279 -1.55 2.03 -11.77
C GLY A 279 -0.42 3.02 -11.46
N LYS A 280 -0.76 4.24 -11.03
CA LYS A 280 0.20 5.26 -10.60
C LYS A 280 0.63 5.13 -9.14
N ILE A 281 -0.04 4.29 -8.35
CA ILE A 281 0.17 4.16 -6.90
C ILE A 281 1.16 3.03 -6.60
N LEU A 282 2.16 3.33 -5.78
CA LEU A 282 3.02 2.32 -5.15
C LEU A 282 2.38 1.85 -3.84
N TYR A 283 2.15 0.55 -3.73
CA TYR A 283 1.78 -0.10 -2.48
C TYR A 283 3.04 -0.69 -1.87
N GLU A 284 3.40 -0.18 -0.69
CA GLU A 284 4.61 -0.57 0.02
C GLU A 284 4.39 -1.89 0.75
N GLY A 285 5.27 -2.86 0.51
CA GLY A 285 5.19 -4.21 1.07
C GLY A 285 5.60 -4.27 2.53
N ASP A 286 4.91 -5.14 3.28
CA ASP A 286 5.27 -5.49 4.65
C ASP A 286 6.03 -6.82 4.75
N GLN A 287 6.41 -7.42 3.61
CA GLN A 287 7.26 -8.59 3.55
C GLN A 287 8.69 -8.20 3.93
N ASP A 288 9.09 -8.54 5.15
CA ASP A 288 10.43 -8.36 5.67
C ASP A 288 11.09 -9.73 5.90
N SER A 289 12.38 -9.81 5.57
CA SER A 289 13.26 -10.98 5.70
C SER A 289 13.51 -11.43 7.16
N GLY A 290 13.18 -10.60 8.17
CA GLY A 290 13.41 -10.91 9.58
C GLY A 290 12.12 -11.22 10.35
N SER A 291 11.89 -12.49 10.69
CA SER A 291 10.96 -13.06 11.70
C SER A 291 9.46 -12.70 11.66
N ASN A 292 8.69 -13.37 10.81
CA ASN A 292 7.25 -13.51 11.02
C ASN A 292 6.97 -14.06 12.45
N ALA A 293 6.40 -13.27 13.36
CA ALA A 293 6.33 -13.61 14.78
C ALA A 293 4.95 -13.37 15.40
N ALA A 294 4.63 -14.17 16.42
CA ALA A 294 3.36 -14.12 17.13
C ALA A 294 3.12 -12.81 17.91
N ALA A 295 4.19 -12.13 18.33
CA ALA A 295 4.14 -10.80 18.92
C ALA A 295 5.12 -9.88 18.17
N ARG A 296 4.60 -8.92 17.38
CA ARG A 296 5.46 -8.07 16.55
C ARG A 296 4.98 -6.63 16.51
N CYS A 297 5.91 -5.70 16.70
CA CYS A 297 5.77 -4.30 16.32
C CYS A 297 6.70 -4.04 15.13
N TYR A 298 6.14 -3.92 13.93
CA TYR A 298 6.87 -3.64 12.70
C TYR A 298 6.72 -2.18 12.32
N ASN A 299 7.83 -1.51 11.97
CA ASN A 299 7.80 -0.19 11.34
C ASN A 299 8.60 -0.24 10.04
N ARG A 300 8.03 0.25 8.94
CA ARG A 300 8.73 0.24 7.66
C ARG A 300 9.75 1.38 7.61
N SER A 301 11.01 1.03 7.39
CA SER A 301 12.10 2.02 7.25
C SER A 301 11.84 2.94 6.07
N GLY A 302 12.01 4.25 6.27
CA GLY A 302 11.76 5.28 5.25
C GLY A 302 10.28 5.63 5.02
N SER A 303 9.36 4.95 5.71
CA SER A 303 7.92 5.19 5.60
C SER A 303 7.32 5.62 6.93
N ASN A 304 6.06 6.04 6.90
CA ASN A 304 5.31 6.50 8.09
C ASN A 304 4.13 5.59 8.43
N TRP A 305 4.33 4.29 8.26
CA TRP A 305 3.35 3.28 8.63
C TRP A 305 4.04 2.02 9.15
N GLY A 306 3.28 1.23 9.89
CA GLY A 306 3.72 -0.06 10.38
C GLY A 306 2.53 -0.93 10.78
N PHE A 307 2.81 -2.02 11.48
CA PHE A 307 1.76 -2.83 12.08
C PHE A 307 2.19 -3.40 13.43
N SER A 308 1.19 -3.67 14.26
CA SER A 308 1.31 -4.40 15.52
C SER A 308 0.49 -5.68 15.40
N SER A 309 1.08 -6.85 15.59
CA SER A 309 0.38 -8.15 15.50
C SER A 309 0.55 -8.98 16.76
N THR A 310 -0.51 -9.68 17.11
CA THR A 310 -0.62 -10.49 18.34
C THR A 310 -1.26 -11.84 18.03
N GLY A 311 -0.76 -12.88 18.70
CA GLY A 311 -1.39 -14.20 18.82
C GLY A 311 -0.63 -15.30 18.09
N ASP A 312 -1.01 -16.54 18.41
CA ASP A 312 -0.47 -17.79 17.85
C ASP A 312 -1.62 -18.68 17.32
N PHE A 313 -1.35 -19.52 16.31
CA PHE A 313 -2.32 -20.46 15.75
C PHE A 313 -2.41 -21.74 16.59
N MET A 314 -2.93 -21.64 17.82
CA MET A 314 -2.86 -22.68 18.87
C MET A 314 -3.49 -24.07 18.59
N ASP A 315 -4.00 -24.31 17.38
CA ASP A 315 -4.62 -25.57 16.97
C ASP A 315 -3.83 -26.31 15.88
N ASP A 316 -2.75 -25.74 15.34
CA ASP A 316 -1.96 -26.31 14.25
C ASP A 316 -0.88 -27.32 14.70
N GLU A 317 -0.74 -27.55 16.01
CA GLU A 317 0.29 -28.39 16.62
C GLU A 317 1.73 -27.92 16.33
N ASN A 318 1.93 -26.69 15.84
CA ASN A 318 3.23 -26.16 15.45
C ASN A 318 3.53 -24.79 16.06
N PHE A 319 4.08 -24.81 17.27
CA PHE A 319 4.46 -23.60 17.99
C PHE A 319 5.66 -22.83 17.39
N TYR A 320 6.31 -23.39 16.36
CA TYR A 320 7.42 -22.76 15.66
C TYR A 320 7.00 -22.19 14.30
N ASP A 321 5.72 -22.31 13.91
CA ASP A 321 5.28 -21.75 12.64
C ASP A 321 5.31 -20.23 12.68
N ASN A 322 6.13 -19.70 11.79
CA ASN A 322 6.36 -18.29 11.58
C ASN A 322 5.83 -17.91 10.19
N LYS A 323 4.66 -18.41 9.80
CA LYS A 323 4.04 -18.08 8.52
C LYS A 323 2.77 -17.26 8.74
N TYR A 324 2.94 -15.97 8.93
CA TYR A 324 1.84 -14.99 8.99
C TYR A 324 1.52 -14.38 7.62
N THR A 325 2.12 -14.88 6.56
CA THR A 325 1.91 -14.43 5.18
C THR A 325 1.45 -15.59 4.32
N LEU A 326 0.57 -15.29 3.37
CA LEU A 326 -0.02 -16.22 2.43
C LEU A 326 0.31 -15.76 1.03
N GLN A 327 0.59 -16.73 0.17
CA GLN A 327 0.82 -16.51 -1.26
C GLN A 327 -0.19 -17.35 -2.04
N SER A 328 -0.82 -16.72 -3.03
CA SER A 328 -1.77 -17.38 -3.92
C SER A 328 -1.04 -18.30 -4.90
N ASN A 329 -1.56 -19.52 -5.04
CA ASN A 329 -1.15 -20.48 -6.07
C ASN A 329 -1.98 -20.37 -7.35
N ALA A 330 -3.04 -19.55 -7.35
CA ALA A 330 -4.01 -19.48 -8.44
C ALA A 330 -3.59 -18.46 -9.52
N ASN A 331 -3.91 -18.77 -10.78
CA ASN A 331 -3.90 -17.82 -11.89
C ASN A 331 -5.02 -16.78 -11.71
N ILE A 332 -4.85 -15.88 -10.73
CA ILE A 332 -5.63 -14.66 -10.59
C ILE A 332 -5.44 -13.83 -11.88
N SER A 333 -6.48 -13.12 -12.33
CA SER A 333 -6.41 -12.29 -13.53
C SER A 333 -5.13 -11.43 -13.56
N LEU A 334 -4.48 -11.30 -14.72
CA LEU A 334 -3.21 -10.57 -14.89
C LEU A 334 -3.25 -9.11 -14.36
N VAL A 335 -4.44 -8.52 -14.22
CA VAL A 335 -4.65 -7.16 -13.72
C VAL A 335 -4.70 -7.10 -12.18
N ASP A 336 -5.13 -8.19 -11.54
CA ASP A 336 -5.25 -8.32 -10.07
C ASP A 336 -4.05 -8.99 -9.40
N PHE A 337 -3.12 -9.55 -10.20
CA PHE A 337 -1.98 -10.33 -9.72
C PHE A 337 -1.07 -9.55 -8.75
N GLY A 338 -1.06 -8.22 -8.81
CA GLY A 338 -0.25 -7.42 -7.88
C GLY A 338 -0.78 -7.42 -6.44
N LEU A 339 -1.95 -6.82 -6.22
CA LEU A 339 -2.46 -6.54 -4.86
C LEU A 339 -3.11 -7.73 -4.17
N TYR A 340 -3.45 -8.79 -4.90
CA TYR A 340 -4.17 -9.94 -4.36
C TYR A 340 -3.37 -11.25 -4.46
N ALA A 341 -2.12 -11.21 -4.93
CA ALA A 341 -1.23 -12.39 -4.92
C ALA A 341 -0.78 -12.78 -3.51
N THR A 342 -0.77 -11.83 -2.57
CA THR A 342 -0.37 -12.08 -1.19
C THR A 342 -1.43 -11.58 -0.21
N ALA A 343 -1.41 -12.13 1.00
CA ALA A 343 -2.14 -11.59 2.13
C ALA A 343 -1.39 -11.83 3.43
N ARG A 344 -1.54 -10.93 4.40
CA ARG A 344 -1.14 -11.19 5.78
C ARG A 344 -2.30 -11.84 6.53
N LYS A 345 -2.04 -12.93 7.24
CA LYS A 345 -3.00 -13.60 8.15
C LYS A 345 -2.62 -13.35 9.60
N THR A 346 -3.61 -13.27 10.49
CA THR A 346 -3.37 -13.13 11.94
C THR A 346 -4.29 -14.07 12.74
N PRO A 347 -3.78 -14.78 13.76
CA PRO A 347 -4.58 -15.68 14.59
C PRO A 347 -5.46 -14.93 15.60
N LEU A 348 -5.09 -13.73 16.05
CA LEU A 348 -5.87 -12.97 17.02
C LEU A 348 -6.09 -11.53 16.57
N SER A 349 -5.04 -10.74 16.44
CA SER A 349 -5.18 -9.31 16.15
C SER A 349 -4.04 -8.80 15.27
N ILE A 350 -4.36 -7.89 14.37
CA ILE A 350 -3.37 -7.05 13.70
C ILE A 350 -3.90 -5.62 13.61
N THR A 351 -3.06 -4.66 14.00
CA THR A 351 -3.33 -3.23 13.87
C THR A 351 -2.31 -2.63 12.91
N TYR A 352 -2.75 -2.29 11.70
CA TYR A 352 -1.98 -1.42 10.83
C TYR A 352 -2.16 0.01 11.28
N TYR A 353 -1.08 0.79 11.28
CA TYR A 353 -1.12 2.18 11.68
C TYR A 353 -0.33 3.06 10.72
N GLY A 354 -0.82 4.27 10.50
CA GLY A 354 -0.10 5.37 9.88
C GLY A 354 0.17 6.47 10.90
N TYR A 355 1.30 7.16 10.80
CA TYR A 355 1.65 8.29 11.64
C TYR A 355 2.15 9.47 10.81
N CYS A 356 2.27 10.65 11.41
CA CYS A 356 2.59 11.89 10.70
C CYS A 356 1.64 12.20 9.53
N LEU A 357 0.36 11.92 9.72
CA LEU A 357 -0.69 12.29 8.78
C LEU A 357 -1.14 13.74 9.01
N GLU A 358 -1.67 14.39 7.97
CA GLU A 358 -2.43 15.62 8.17
C GLU A 358 -3.71 15.32 8.99
N ASN A 359 -4.15 16.29 9.80
CA ASN A 359 -5.44 16.15 10.47
C ASN A 359 -6.54 16.46 9.47
N GLY A 360 -7.62 15.68 9.48
CA GLY A 360 -8.73 15.84 8.56
C GLY A 360 -9.46 14.54 8.30
N ASN A 361 -10.33 14.57 7.30
CA ASN A 361 -11.11 13.40 6.90
C ASN A 361 -10.27 12.49 6.00
N TYR A 362 -10.43 11.19 6.16
CA TYR A 362 -9.74 10.17 5.39
C TYR A 362 -10.72 9.08 4.94
N THR A 363 -10.45 8.51 3.78
CA THR A 363 -11.08 7.28 3.29
C THR A 363 -10.08 6.15 3.42
N VAL A 364 -10.44 5.12 4.17
CA VAL A 364 -9.69 3.86 4.35
C VAL A 364 -10.31 2.79 3.47
N ARG A 365 -9.55 2.22 2.55
CA ARG A 365 -9.93 1.09 1.70
C ARG A 365 -9.16 -0.16 2.12
N LEU A 366 -9.90 -1.20 2.46
CA LEU A 366 -9.36 -2.50 2.85
C LEU A 366 -9.61 -3.48 1.70
N HIS A 367 -8.54 -4.12 1.24
CA HIS A 367 -8.54 -5.08 0.15
C HIS A 367 -8.30 -6.48 0.72
N PHE A 368 -9.20 -7.41 0.39
CA PHE A 368 -9.19 -8.78 0.88
C PHE A 368 -9.21 -9.74 -0.31
N ALA A 369 -8.45 -10.84 -0.25
CA ALA A 369 -8.59 -11.97 -1.15
C ALA A 369 -8.50 -13.29 -0.39
N GLU A 370 -9.37 -14.25 -0.71
CA GLU A 370 -9.29 -15.60 -0.10
C GLU A 370 -8.22 -16.41 -0.80
N ILE A 371 -7.15 -16.73 -0.07
CA ILE A 371 -6.00 -17.49 -0.59
C ILE A 371 -6.06 -18.96 -0.17
N GLN A 372 -6.67 -19.28 0.98
CA GLN A 372 -6.59 -20.63 1.56
C GLN A 372 -7.84 -21.47 1.26
N PHE A 373 -9.03 -20.89 1.45
CA PHE A 373 -10.29 -21.59 1.22
C PHE A 373 -10.69 -21.57 -0.25
N THR A 374 -9.89 -22.15 -1.14
CA THR A 374 -10.16 -22.17 -2.59
C THR A 374 -11.32 -23.10 -2.96
N ASP A 375 -11.96 -22.87 -4.11
CA ASP A 375 -13.08 -23.72 -4.60
C ASP A 375 -12.67 -25.12 -5.08
N GLU A 376 -11.36 -25.42 -5.12
CA GLU A 376 -10.82 -26.70 -5.60
C GLU A 376 -11.30 -27.89 -4.77
N LYS A 377 -11.49 -27.70 -3.46
CA LYS A 377 -11.96 -28.74 -2.55
C LYS A 377 -13.36 -28.42 -2.07
N LEU A 378 -14.28 -29.39 -2.20
CA LEU A 378 -15.69 -29.21 -1.83
C LEU A 378 -15.90 -28.80 -0.36
N TYR A 379 -15.07 -29.30 0.56
CA TYR A 379 -15.17 -28.94 1.97
C TYR A 379 -14.77 -27.48 2.24
N ASN A 380 -13.95 -26.83 1.40
CA ASN A 380 -13.65 -25.40 1.56
C ASN A 380 -14.90 -24.53 1.40
N LYS A 381 -15.92 -25.03 0.69
CA LYS A 381 -17.20 -24.33 0.51
C LYS A 381 -18.06 -24.28 1.77
N VAL A 382 -17.63 -24.88 2.88
CA VAL A 382 -18.27 -24.72 4.20
C VAL A 382 -17.45 -23.88 5.17
N ALA A 383 -16.20 -23.53 4.80
CA ALA A 383 -15.34 -22.71 5.63
C ALA A 383 -15.94 -21.31 5.83
N ARG A 384 -15.69 -20.72 6.99
CA ARG A 384 -16.09 -19.35 7.34
C ARG A 384 -14.90 -18.62 7.90
N ARG A 385 -14.58 -17.46 7.33
CA ARG A 385 -13.65 -16.51 7.93
C ARG A 385 -14.44 -15.34 8.51
N VAL A 386 -14.43 -15.23 9.84
CA VAL A 386 -15.22 -14.24 10.58
C VAL A 386 -14.29 -13.44 11.48
N PHE A 387 -14.35 -12.11 11.39
CA PHE A 387 -13.55 -11.22 12.21
C PHE A 387 -14.19 -9.84 12.32
N ASP A 388 -13.73 -9.04 13.27
CA ASP A 388 -14.14 -7.66 13.46
C ASP A 388 -13.16 -6.70 12.80
N ILE A 389 -13.66 -5.52 12.42
CA ILE A 389 -12.88 -4.42 11.84
C ILE A 389 -13.10 -3.18 12.70
N TYR A 390 -11.99 -2.60 13.17
CA TYR A 390 -11.95 -1.35 13.90
C TYR A 390 -11.13 -0.32 13.14
N ILE A 391 -11.59 0.93 13.14
CA ILE A 391 -10.82 2.06 12.60
C ILE A 391 -10.86 3.17 13.65
N GLN A 392 -9.68 3.67 14.04
CA GLN A 392 -9.53 4.63 15.15
C GLN A 392 -10.24 4.16 16.44
N GLY A 393 -10.15 2.87 16.75
CA GLY A 393 -10.80 2.25 17.92
C GLY A 393 -12.32 2.03 17.80
N ILE A 394 -12.97 2.53 16.74
CA ILE A 394 -14.42 2.34 16.52
C ILE A 394 -14.65 1.04 15.76
N GLN A 395 -15.52 0.15 16.28
CA GLN A 395 -15.92 -1.09 15.60
C GLN A 395 -16.81 -0.77 14.40
N VAL A 396 -16.21 -0.64 13.21
CA VAL A 396 -16.93 -0.32 11.96
C VAL A 396 -17.64 -1.55 11.37
N ARG A 397 -17.16 -2.76 11.70
CA ARG A 397 -17.84 -4.03 11.41
C ARG A 397 -17.61 -5.04 12.52
N LYS A 398 -18.70 -5.62 13.00
CA LYS A 398 -18.73 -6.78 13.87
C LYS A 398 -19.07 -8.03 13.06
N ASP A 399 -18.45 -9.16 13.39
CA ASP A 399 -18.71 -10.47 12.79
C ASP A 399 -18.67 -10.44 11.25
N PHE A 400 -17.71 -9.72 10.66
CA PHE A 400 -17.55 -9.64 9.21
C PHE A 400 -17.19 -11.03 8.66
N ASN A 401 -18.17 -11.67 8.01
CA ASN A 401 -18.02 -12.96 7.38
C ASN A 401 -17.53 -12.77 5.94
N PHE A 402 -16.22 -12.86 5.77
CA PHE A 402 -15.56 -12.68 4.49
C PHE A 402 -16.02 -13.72 3.46
N THR A 403 -16.17 -14.98 3.86
CA THR A 403 -16.59 -16.07 2.95
C THR A 403 -17.98 -15.85 2.37
N LYS A 404 -18.90 -15.17 3.10
CA LYS A 404 -20.21 -14.78 2.57
C LYS A 404 -20.17 -13.52 1.71
N ALA A 405 -19.26 -12.59 2.02
CA ALA A 405 -19.13 -11.32 1.31
C ALA A 405 -18.60 -11.49 -0.13
N VAL A 406 -17.93 -12.61 -0.39
CA VAL A 406 -17.36 -12.95 -1.69
C VAL A 406 -18.22 -14.04 -2.35
N GLN A 407 -19.07 -13.67 -3.30
CA GLN A 407 -19.78 -14.62 -4.16
C GLN A 407 -19.09 -14.66 -5.54
N GLY A 408 -18.59 -15.82 -5.96
CA GLY A 408 -17.99 -16.02 -7.29
C GLY A 408 -16.53 -16.49 -7.28
N SER A 409 -16.01 -16.76 -8.49
CA SER A 409 -14.69 -17.35 -8.75
C SER A 409 -13.51 -16.38 -8.60
N ASN A 410 -13.72 -15.07 -8.72
CA ASN A 410 -12.70 -14.04 -8.42
C ASN A 410 -12.92 -13.51 -7.00
N ARG A 411 -12.17 -14.06 -6.05
CA ARG A 411 -12.44 -13.89 -4.62
C ARG A 411 -11.79 -12.67 -3.96
N SER A 412 -11.70 -11.56 -4.68
CA SER A 412 -11.24 -10.29 -4.12
C SER A 412 -12.43 -9.41 -3.71
N PHE A 413 -12.28 -8.69 -2.60
CA PHE A 413 -13.29 -7.78 -2.08
C PHE A 413 -12.62 -6.53 -1.54
N THR A 414 -13.14 -5.37 -1.90
CA THR A 414 -12.67 -4.09 -1.40
C THR A 414 -13.79 -3.38 -0.67
N ARG A 415 -13.48 -2.83 0.51
CA ARG A 415 -14.44 -2.03 1.28
C ARG A 415 -13.83 -0.72 1.73
N ALA A 416 -14.58 0.36 1.52
CA ALA A 416 -14.21 1.70 1.95
C ALA A 416 -14.92 2.07 3.26
N PHE A 417 -14.19 2.80 4.12
CA PHE A 417 -14.67 3.38 5.36
C PHE A 417 -14.17 4.81 5.48
N ASN A 418 -15.01 5.70 5.95
CA ASN A 418 -14.63 7.09 6.21
C ASN A 418 -14.25 7.22 7.69
N THR A 419 -13.18 7.97 7.96
CA THR A 419 -12.72 8.26 9.32
C THR A 419 -12.10 9.65 9.40
N THR A 420 -11.81 10.11 10.61
CA THR A 420 -11.14 11.38 10.86
C THR A 420 -9.82 11.12 11.58
N VAL A 421 -8.77 11.79 11.13
CA VAL A 421 -7.48 11.85 11.80
C VAL A 421 -7.43 13.14 12.59
N THR A 422 -7.32 13.02 13.92
CA THR A 422 -7.30 14.17 14.84
C THR A 422 -5.95 14.36 15.51
N ASP A 423 -5.12 13.33 15.57
CA ASP A 423 -3.84 13.35 16.28
C ASP A 423 -2.68 12.84 15.44
N ARG A 424 -2.75 13.08 14.12
CA ARG A 424 -1.71 12.71 13.15
C ARG A 424 -1.47 11.19 13.03
N THR A 425 -2.27 10.37 13.70
CA THR A 425 -2.20 8.91 13.65
C THR A 425 -3.51 8.32 13.15
N LEU A 426 -3.43 7.17 12.48
CA LEU A 426 -4.58 6.42 12.03
C LEU A 426 -4.35 4.95 12.30
N GLU A 427 -5.27 4.29 12.99
CA GLU A 427 -5.22 2.85 13.25
C GLU A 427 -6.34 2.09 12.56
N ILE A 428 -6.00 0.92 12.02
CA ILE A 428 -6.90 -0.04 11.40
C ILE A 428 -6.61 -1.39 12.05
N ARG A 429 -7.54 -1.88 12.86
CA ARG A 429 -7.40 -3.17 13.54
C ARG A 429 -8.36 -4.21 12.99
N LEU A 430 -7.84 -5.39 12.71
CA LEU A 430 -8.62 -6.60 12.45
C LEU A 430 -8.49 -7.54 13.65
N TYR A 431 -9.61 -8.08 14.13
CA TYR A 431 -9.66 -8.85 15.37
C TYR A 431 -10.47 -10.14 15.21
N TRP A 432 -9.91 -11.26 15.66
CA TRP A 432 -10.59 -12.55 15.69
C TRP A 432 -11.16 -12.85 17.07
N ALA A 433 -12.49 -12.77 17.19
CA ALA A 433 -13.22 -13.10 18.41
C ALA A 433 -13.36 -14.63 18.65
N GLY A 434 -12.59 -15.47 17.95
CA GLY A 434 -12.74 -16.94 18.04
C GLY A 434 -13.88 -17.54 17.21
N LYS A 435 -14.42 -16.78 16.23
CA LYS A 435 -15.50 -17.22 15.34
C LYS A 435 -15.02 -17.68 13.97
N GLY A 436 -15.77 -18.55 13.31
CA GLY A 436 -15.42 -19.10 12.00
C GLY A 436 -14.78 -20.48 12.09
N THR A 437 -14.37 -20.98 10.94
CA THR A 437 -13.87 -22.35 10.79
C THR A 437 -12.40 -22.43 11.18
N THR A 438 -12.08 -23.33 12.10
CA THR A 438 -10.71 -23.54 12.60
C THR A 438 -10.11 -24.88 12.17
N VAL A 439 -10.92 -25.80 11.62
CA VAL A 439 -10.56 -27.23 11.45
C VAL A 439 -10.17 -27.64 10.02
N ILE A 440 -10.59 -26.89 9.00
CA ILE A 440 -10.25 -27.14 7.58
C ILE A 440 -9.45 -25.98 6.99
N PRO A 441 -8.66 -26.17 5.92
CA PRO A 441 -8.28 -27.47 5.33
C PRO A 441 -7.44 -28.33 6.28
N ILE A 442 -6.66 -27.66 7.13
CA ILE A 442 -6.01 -28.20 8.32
C ILE A 442 -6.22 -27.18 9.46
N ARG A 443 -6.01 -27.61 10.71
CA ARG A 443 -6.13 -26.70 11.85
C ARG A 443 -5.13 -25.53 11.77
N GLY A 444 -5.49 -24.38 12.37
CA GLY A 444 -4.66 -23.16 12.33
C GLY A 444 -4.86 -22.24 11.11
N ASN A 445 -5.95 -22.42 10.38
CA ASN A 445 -6.30 -21.56 9.24
C ASN A 445 -7.53 -20.69 9.53
N TYR A 446 -7.48 -19.91 10.60
CA TYR A 446 -8.55 -19.00 11.02
C TYR A 446 -8.08 -17.55 11.09
N GLY A 447 -8.93 -16.67 11.61
CA GLY A 447 -8.62 -15.27 11.82
C GLY A 447 -8.64 -14.39 10.55
N PRO A 448 -8.42 -13.08 10.70
CA PRO A 448 -8.37 -12.15 9.59
C PRO A 448 -7.27 -12.48 8.59
N ILE A 449 -7.57 -12.18 7.32
CA ILE A 449 -6.57 -12.02 6.26
C ILE A 449 -6.76 -10.65 5.64
N ILE A 450 -5.71 -10.02 5.13
CA ILE A 450 -5.79 -8.76 4.40
C ILE A 450 -4.69 -8.70 3.34
N SER A 451 -5.04 -8.24 2.15
CA SER A 451 -4.14 -8.22 0.99
C SER A 451 -3.56 -6.84 0.72
N ALA A 452 -4.33 -5.78 0.92
CA ALA A 452 -3.81 -4.42 0.83
C ALA A 452 -4.65 -3.41 1.63
N ILE A 453 -4.03 -2.28 1.93
CA ILE A 453 -4.65 -1.12 2.56
C ILE A 453 -4.35 0.12 1.72
N SER A 454 -5.34 0.98 1.53
CA SER A 454 -5.17 2.28 0.88
C SER A 454 -5.88 3.35 1.69
N VAL A 455 -5.13 4.35 2.15
CA VAL A 455 -5.64 5.42 3.02
C VAL A 455 -5.37 6.76 2.36
N CYS A 456 -6.42 7.58 2.20
CA CYS A 456 -6.35 8.78 1.36
C CYS A 456 -7.12 9.93 1.99
N SER A 457 -6.53 11.12 2.00
CA SER A 457 -7.16 12.32 2.56
C SER A 457 -8.39 12.72 1.74
N GLY A 458 -9.41 13.21 2.44
CA GLY A 458 -10.71 13.55 1.88
C GLY A 458 -11.60 12.33 1.61
N TYR A 459 -12.83 12.62 1.20
CA TYR A 459 -13.80 11.61 0.74
C TYR A 459 -13.60 11.32 -0.76
N ARG A 460 -12.36 11.03 -1.17
CA ARG A 460 -12.05 10.78 -2.59
C ARG A 460 -12.40 9.34 -2.99
N THR A 461 -12.97 9.19 -4.18
CA THR A 461 -13.26 7.87 -4.78
C THR A 461 -11.99 7.13 -5.15
N TYR A 462 -10.92 7.84 -5.51
CA TYR A 462 -9.59 7.30 -5.76
C TYR A 462 -8.52 8.24 -5.21
N CYS A 463 -7.37 7.67 -4.88
CA CYS A 463 -6.26 8.36 -4.23
C CYS A 463 -5.35 9.09 -5.21
N GLU A 464 -5.59 8.88 -6.50
CA GLU A 464 -4.93 9.65 -7.55
C GLU A 464 -5.35 11.10 -7.40
N GLU A 465 -4.36 11.99 -7.29
CA GLU A 465 -4.60 13.40 -7.50
C GLU A 465 -4.91 13.59 -8.99
N PRO A 466 -5.90 14.43 -9.35
CA PRO A 466 -6.04 14.86 -10.74
C PRO A 466 -4.68 15.42 -11.19
N GLU A 467 -4.23 15.05 -12.39
CA GLU A 467 -2.96 15.52 -12.93
C GLU A 467 -2.86 17.03 -12.70
N GLU A 468 -1.84 17.48 -11.96
CA GLU A 468 -1.43 18.86 -12.06
C GLU A 468 -1.16 19.09 -13.54
N THR A 469 -2.02 19.87 -14.20
CA THR A 469 -1.74 20.41 -15.53
C THR A 469 -0.35 20.99 -15.45
N SER A 470 0.63 20.27 -15.99
CA SER A 470 2.03 20.52 -15.71
C SER A 470 2.26 22.01 -15.97
N LYS A 471 2.80 22.76 -15.03
CA LYS A 471 3.14 24.18 -15.24
C LYS A 471 4.30 24.36 -16.24
N LYS A 472 4.69 23.31 -16.97
CA LYS A 472 5.76 23.33 -17.97
C LYS A 472 5.47 24.17 -19.24
N PRO A 473 4.23 24.32 -19.78
CA PRO A 473 4.04 25.14 -20.97
C PRO A 473 4.18 26.64 -20.65
N ILE A 474 3.97 27.06 -19.39
CA ILE A 474 4.15 28.45 -18.98
C ILE A 474 5.64 28.81 -18.90
N VAL A 475 6.48 27.94 -18.34
CA VAL A 475 7.92 28.20 -18.24
C VAL A 475 8.60 28.19 -19.62
N ILE A 476 8.20 27.28 -20.52
CA ILE A 476 8.72 27.26 -21.90
C ILE A 476 8.25 28.51 -22.68
N GLY A 477 7.02 28.97 -22.47
CA GLY A 477 6.52 30.22 -23.08
C GLY A 477 7.23 31.47 -22.58
N VAL A 478 7.56 31.56 -21.28
CA VAL A 478 8.29 32.70 -20.71
C VAL A 478 9.75 32.71 -21.17
N VAL A 479 10.41 31.56 -21.26
CA VAL A 479 11.81 31.49 -21.72
C VAL A 479 11.90 31.79 -23.22
N THR A 480 10.99 31.25 -24.04
CA THR A 480 10.98 31.54 -25.48
C THR A 480 10.63 33.00 -25.78
N SER A 481 9.69 33.60 -25.05
CA SER A 481 9.36 35.03 -25.19
C SER A 481 10.49 35.96 -24.69
N ALA A 482 11.17 35.61 -23.60
CA ALA A 482 12.33 36.37 -23.13
C ALA A 482 13.51 36.30 -24.12
N VAL A 483 13.80 35.11 -24.67
CA VAL A 483 14.83 34.92 -25.69
C VAL A 483 14.47 35.68 -26.97
N PHE A 484 13.19 35.65 -27.39
CA PHE A 484 12.71 36.42 -28.54
C PHE A 484 12.82 37.94 -28.31
N LEU A 485 12.50 38.43 -27.12
CA LEU A 485 12.69 39.83 -26.74
C LEU A 485 14.17 40.23 -26.77
N ILE A 486 15.07 39.37 -26.31
CA ILE A 486 16.52 39.59 -26.40
C ILE A 486 16.96 39.68 -27.88
N PHE A 487 16.48 38.78 -28.74
CA PHE A 487 16.78 38.85 -30.18
C PHE A 487 16.18 40.08 -30.85
N LEU A 488 14.99 40.53 -30.44
CA LEU A 488 14.38 41.77 -30.93
C LEU A 488 15.19 42.99 -30.49
N VAL A 489 15.61 43.06 -29.23
CA VAL A 489 16.45 44.14 -28.71
C VAL A 489 17.82 44.14 -29.38
N MET A 490 18.45 42.97 -29.54
CA MET A 490 19.69 42.82 -30.30
C MET A 490 19.51 43.20 -31.77
N GLY A 491 18.37 42.88 -32.38
CA GLY A 491 18.02 43.31 -33.74
C GLY A 491 17.80 44.81 -33.85
N VAL A 492 17.19 45.46 -32.86
CA VAL A 492 17.02 46.91 -32.79
C VAL A 492 18.34 47.62 -32.49
N ILE A 493 19.21 47.05 -31.66
CA ILE A 493 20.56 47.55 -31.40
C ILE A 493 21.42 47.39 -32.66
N TYR A 494 21.36 46.25 -33.33
CA TYR A 494 22.01 46.01 -34.61
C TYR A 494 21.47 46.96 -35.69
N TRP A 495 20.16 47.21 -35.74
CA TRP A 495 19.56 48.24 -36.57
C TRP A 495 20.12 49.61 -36.18
N LYS A 496 20.15 50.00 -34.90
CA LYS A 496 20.72 51.29 -34.49
C LYS A 496 22.23 51.40 -34.73
N LEU A 497 22.99 50.31 -34.74
CA LEU A 497 24.43 50.31 -34.99
C LEU A 497 24.77 50.23 -36.49
N CYS A 498 23.96 49.55 -37.30
CA CYS A 498 24.15 49.43 -38.75
C CYS A 498 23.38 50.48 -39.57
N TYR A 499 22.36 51.11 -38.98
CA TYR A 499 21.53 52.17 -39.59
C TYR A 499 21.60 53.50 -38.82
N GLY A 500 22.31 53.57 -37.69
CA GLY A 500 22.61 54.80 -36.97
C GLY A 500 23.76 55.62 -37.55
N ASP A 501 23.97 55.55 -38.86
CA ASP A 501 24.76 56.53 -39.59
C ASP A 501 24.04 56.91 -40.90
N LYS A 502 22.78 57.31 -40.74
CA LYS A 502 21.94 57.90 -41.79
C LYS A 502 21.34 59.26 -41.40
N TYR A 503 22.03 60.00 -40.54
CA TYR A 503 21.71 61.41 -40.25
C TYR A 503 22.92 62.36 -40.26
N THR A 504 24.07 61.90 -40.78
CA THR A 504 25.32 62.68 -40.84
C THR A 504 26.08 62.48 -42.15
N ARG A 505 25.36 62.20 -43.25
CA ARG A 505 25.94 62.11 -44.60
C ARG A 505 25.10 62.76 -45.69
N GLU A 506 24.33 63.79 -45.33
CA GLU A 506 23.52 64.59 -46.26
C GLU A 506 24.07 66.02 -46.46
N ARG A 507 25.26 66.31 -45.93
CA ARG A 507 25.88 67.65 -46.06
C ARG A 507 27.21 67.73 -46.81
N GLU A 508 27.74 66.61 -47.29
CA GLU A 508 28.97 66.61 -48.09
C GLU A 508 28.87 65.56 -49.21
N LEU A 509 28.05 65.87 -50.22
CA LEU A 509 28.15 65.35 -51.62
C LEU A 509 27.09 65.99 -52.53
N LYS A 510 26.67 67.23 -52.22
CA LYS A 510 26.10 68.14 -53.24
C LYS A 510 27.27 68.76 -54.00
N GLY A 511 27.77 68.03 -54.97
CA GLY A 511 28.85 68.50 -55.83
C GLY A 511 29.53 67.35 -56.53
N LEU A 512 28.82 66.67 -57.44
CA LEU A 512 29.35 66.15 -58.70
C LEU A 512 28.21 65.46 -59.47
N ASP A 513 27.74 66.14 -60.52
CA ASP A 513 26.81 65.62 -61.53
C ASP A 513 27.43 64.44 -62.27
N LEU A 514 26.82 63.26 -62.18
CA LEU A 514 26.93 62.18 -63.18
C LEU A 514 25.53 61.56 -63.36
N LYS A 515 24.94 61.82 -64.54
CA LYS A 515 23.57 61.42 -64.93
C LYS A 515 23.45 59.90 -65.07
N THR A 516 22.69 59.26 -64.18
CA THR A 516 22.23 57.87 -64.38
C THR A 516 20.71 57.86 -64.49
N GLY A 517 20.17 57.73 -65.71
CA GLY A 517 18.73 57.61 -65.95
C GLY A 517 18.25 56.16 -65.79
N SER A 518 17.08 55.94 -65.18
CA SER A 518 16.46 54.61 -65.07
C SER A 518 15.47 54.39 -66.23
N PHE A 519 15.65 53.32 -67.01
CA PHE A 519 14.72 52.93 -68.09
C PHE A 519 13.77 51.81 -67.64
N THR A 520 12.50 51.90 -68.04
CA THR A 520 11.52 50.84 -67.80
C THR A 520 11.69 49.69 -68.80
N LEU A 521 11.29 48.47 -68.42
CA LEU A 521 11.33 47.31 -69.32
C LEU A 521 10.54 47.53 -70.63
N ARG A 522 9.46 48.32 -70.60
CA ARG A 522 8.70 48.68 -71.81
C ARG A 522 9.52 49.55 -72.76
N GLN A 523 10.27 50.52 -72.24
CA GLN A 523 11.16 51.36 -73.06
C GLN A 523 12.31 50.55 -73.66
N LEU A 524 12.89 49.62 -72.89
CA LEU A 524 13.96 48.74 -73.38
C LEU A 524 13.48 47.76 -74.45
N LYS A 525 12.26 47.24 -74.32
CA LYS A 525 11.63 46.41 -75.35
C LYS A 525 11.33 47.21 -76.61
N ALA A 526 10.80 48.42 -76.49
CA ALA A 526 10.57 49.27 -77.66
C ALA A 526 11.90 49.59 -78.37
N ALA A 527 12.94 49.90 -77.61
CA ALA A 527 14.25 50.26 -78.15
C ALA A 527 14.98 49.10 -78.86
N THR A 528 14.73 47.86 -78.46
CA THR A 528 15.45 46.67 -78.99
C THR A 528 14.62 45.84 -79.97
N ASP A 529 13.46 46.36 -80.39
CA ASP A 529 12.45 45.61 -81.15
C ASP A 529 12.08 44.29 -80.45
N ASN A 530 11.72 44.40 -79.17
CA ASN A 530 11.38 43.31 -78.27
C ASN A 530 12.47 42.22 -78.15
N PHE A 531 13.74 42.64 -78.09
CA PHE A 531 14.91 41.76 -78.03
C PHE A 531 15.04 40.84 -79.25
N ASN A 532 14.82 41.40 -80.45
CA ASN A 532 14.96 40.68 -81.71
C ASN A 532 16.38 40.09 -81.84
N SER A 533 16.49 38.83 -82.28
CA SER A 533 17.78 38.14 -82.42
C SER A 533 18.70 38.79 -83.44
N GLU A 534 18.17 39.53 -84.42
CA GLU A 534 19.00 40.27 -85.39
C GLU A 534 19.72 41.47 -84.74
N ASN A 535 19.19 41.99 -83.63
CA ASN A 535 19.81 43.08 -82.87
C ASN A 535 20.80 42.58 -81.80
N LYS A 536 21.05 41.28 -81.73
CA LYS A 536 21.96 40.70 -80.73
C LYS A 536 23.41 40.95 -81.13
N ILE A 537 24.12 41.70 -80.29
CA ILE A 537 25.52 42.09 -80.52
C ILE A 537 26.52 41.24 -79.72
N GLY A 538 26.05 40.41 -78.80
CA GLY A 538 26.91 39.46 -78.09
C GLY A 538 26.17 38.60 -77.07
N GLU A 539 26.79 37.52 -76.62
CA GLU A 539 26.29 36.66 -75.55
C GLU A 539 27.45 36.17 -74.68
N GLY A 540 27.25 36.20 -73.36
CA GLY A 540 28.18 35.66 -72.38
C GLY A 540 27.48 34.83 -71.31
N GLY A 541 28.22 34.39 -70.29
CA GLY A 541 27.68 33.51 -69.23
C GLY A 541 26.48 34.06 -68.45
N PHE A 542 26.25 35.38 -68.50
CA PHE A 542 25.18 36.07 -67.77
C PHE A 542 24.00 36.52 -68.64
N GLY A 543 24.01 36.23 -69.95
CA GLY A 543 22.93 36.51 -70.87
C GLY A 543 23.35 37.21 -72.16
N SER A 544 22.35 37.56 -72.98
CA SER A 544 22.53 38.16 -74.30
C SER A 544 22.50 39.69 -74.22
N VAL A 545 23.30 40.36 -75.06
CA VAL A 545 23.34 41.82 -75.21
C VAL A 545 22.76 42.20 -76.56
N TYR A 546 21.83 43.14 -76.56
CA TYR A 546 21.13 43.63 -77.74
C TYR A 546 21.47 45.10 -77.97
N LYS A 547 21.65 45.49 -79.23
CA LYS A 547 21.65 46.90 -79.63
C LYS A 547 20.21 47.39 -79.63
N GLY A 548 19.96 48.54 -79.04
CA GLY A 548 18.68 49.22 -79.10
C GLY A 548 18.84 50.70 -79.42
N GLU A 549 17.75 51.33 -79.83
CA GLU A 549 17.68 52.77 -80.12
C GLU A 549 16.51 53.38 -79.36
N LEU A 550 16.78 54.37 -78.51
CA LEU A 550 15.75 55.08 -77.76
C LEU A 550 14.94 55.99 -78.67
N ALA A 551 13.78 56.45 -78.20
CA ALA A 551 12.88 57.32 -78.98
C ALA A 551 13.51 58.67 -79.39
N ASP A 552 14.60 59.08 -78.75
CA ASP A 552 15.39 60.27 -79.08
C ASP A 552 16.54 60.01 -80.06
N GLY A 553 16.67 58.78 -80.59
CA GLY A 553 17.73 58.36 -81.51
C GLY A 553 19.01 57.88 -80.82
N THR A 554 19.05 57.84 -79.49
CA THR A 554 20.24 57.40 -78.75
C THR A 554 20.42 55.88 -78.87
N ILE A 555 21.57 55.44 -79.38
CA ILE A 555 21.92 54.02 -79.45
C ILE A 555 22.38 53.54 -78.06
N ILE A 556 21.78 52.45 -77.59
CA ILE A 556 22.06 51.82 -76.30
C ILE A 556 22.40 50.34 -76.48
N ALA A 557 23.15 49.78 -75.54
CA ALA A 557 23.33 48.34 -75.40
C ALA A 557 22.50 47.84 -74.21
N VAL A 558 21.59 46.90 -74.45
CA VAL A 558 20.68 46.34 -73.44
C VAL A 558 21.07 44.89 -73.16
N LYS A 559 21.54 44.62 -71.95
CA LYS A 559 21.87 43.26 -71.52
C LYS A 559 20.65 42.60 -70.87
N GLN A 560 20.20 41.49 -71.45
CA GLN A 560 19.10 40.68 -70.94
C GLN A 560 19.64 39.46 -70.20
N LEU A 561 19.26 39.33 -68.94
CA LEU A 561 19.56 38.16 -68.10
C LEU A 561 18.94 36.90 -68.69
N SER A 562 19.74 35.84 -68.82
CA SER A 562 19.24 34.52 -69.22
C SER A 562 18.52 33.83 -68.05
N PRO A 563 17.30 33.30 -68.25
CA PRO A 563 16.58 32.55 -67.22
C PRO A 563 17.23 31.19 -66.88
N LYS A 564 18.28 30.77 -67.60
CA LYS A 564 19.03 29.53 -67.34
C LYS A 564 20.28 29.73 -66.47
N SER A 565 20.61 30.97 -66.09
CA SER A 565 21.73 31.23 -65.20
C SER A 565 21.40 30.84 -63.75
N ARG A 566 22.29 30.07 -63.10
CA ARG A 566 22.18 29.67 -61.68
C ARG A 566 22.97 30.60 -60.74
N GLN A 567 23.49 31.72 -61.24
CA GLN A 567 24.25 32.72 -60.48
C GLN A 567 23.42 34.00 -60.28
N GLY A 568 23.54 34.62 -59.11
CA GLY A 568 22.58 35.57 -58.53
C GLY A 568 22.73 37.01 -59.01
N ASN A 569 21.72 37.84 -58.69
CA ASN A 569 21.61 39.26 -59.07
C ASN A 569 22.87 40.10 -58.77
N ARG A 570 23.68 39.69 -57.80
CA ARG A 570 24.87 40.42 -57.35
C ARG A 570 26.03 40.30 -58.34
N GLU A 571 26.19 39.17 -59.01
CA GLU A 571 27.23 38.99 -60.04
C GLU A 571 26.87 39.76 -61.33
N PHE A 572 25.58 39.82 -61.69
CA PHE A 572 25.08 40.58 -62.84
C PHE A 572 25.30 42.10 -62.70
N VAL A 573 25.04 42.66 -61.52
CA VAL A 573 25.25 44.09 -61.25
C VAL A 573 26.74 44.45 -61.26
N ASN A 574 27.61 43.54 -60.78
CA ASN A 574 29.06 43.74 -60.87
C ASN A 574 29.55 43.79 -62.33
N GLU A 575 29.03 42.93 -63.20
CA GLU A 575 29.43 42.92 -64.62
C GLU A 575 28.92 44.17 -65.37
N ILE A 576 27.69 44.63 -65.09
CA ILE A 576 27.19 45.92 -65.61
C ILE A 576 28.04 47.09 -65.10
N GLY A 577 28.43 47.07 -63.82
CA GLY A 577 29.33 48.08 -63.25
C GLY A 577 30.68 48.13 -63.97
N ILE A 578 31.26 46.98 -64.31
CA ILE A 578 32.53 46.90 -65.06
C ILE A 578 32.36 47.42 -66.49
N ILE A 579 31.27 47.08 -67.19
CA ILE A 579 31.01 47.52 -68.57
C ILE A 579 30.73 49.03 -68.64
N SER A 580 30.00 49.57 -67.67
CA SER A 580 29.76 51.02 -67.54
C SER A 580 31.04 51.81 -67.28
N CYS A 581 32.00 51.23 -66.54
CA CYS A 581 33.31 51.84 -66.32
C CYS A 581 34.22 51.77 -67.55
N LEU A 582 34.09 50.72 -68.39
CA LEU A 582 34.89 50.56 -69.61
C LEU A 582 34.48 51.54 -70.73
N GLN A 583 33.21 51.96 -70.81
CA GLN A 583 32.76 52.98 -71.77
C GLN A 583 33.31 54.39 -71.47
N HIS A 584 33.74 54.66 -70.23
CA HIS A 584 34.37 55.94 -69.88
C HIS A 584 35.87 56.02 -70.23
N LEU A 585 36.51 54.90 -70.61
CA LEU A 585 37.95 54.83 -70.88
C LEU A 585 38.31 54.54 -72.35
N ILE A 586 37.32 54.34 -73.23
CA ILE A 586 37.52 54.08 -74.66
C ILE A 586 36.72 55.11 -75.45
N TRP A 587 37.19 56.36 -75.47
CA TRP A 587 36.83 57.38 -76.45
C TRP A 587 38.03 58.33 -76.61
N ASP A 588 39.18 57.78 -76.97
CA ASP A 588 40.17 58.55 -77.74
C ASP A 588 41.02 57.57 -78.56
N ASP A 589 40.89 57.67 -79.87
CA ASP A 589 41.55 56.79 -80.83
C ASP A 589 42.23 57.68 -81.88
N ARG A 590 43.55 57.90 -81.75
CA ARG A 590 44.46 58.30 -82.84
C ARG A 590 45.89 57.76 -82.64
N TRP A 591 46.17 56.65 -83.32
CA TRP A 591 47.38 56.30 -84.10
C TRP A 591 48.80 56.46 -83.51
N LEU A 592 49.51 55.34 -83.25
CA LEU A 592 50.65 54.78 -84.03
C LEU A 592 51.44 53.69 -83.25
N THR A 593 51.74 52.59 -83.95
CA THR A 593 52.56 51.39 -83.64
C THR A 593 54.07 51.68 -83.38
N PRO A 594 54.95 50.68 -83.14
CA PRO A 594 54.95 49.56 -82.17
C PRO A 594 56.32 49.42 -81.42
N GLY A 595 56.36 48.70 -80.28
CA GLY A 595 57.62 48.07 -79.82
C GLY A 595 57.85 47.91 -78.32
N LEU A 596 58.41 46.75 -77.97
CA LEU A 596 59.16 46.37 -76.74
C LEU A 596 58.31 46.21 -75.45
N ALA A 597 58.04 44.98 -74.97
CA ALA A 597 58.91 43.92 -74.41
C ALA A 597 59.24 44.11 -72.90
N MET A 598 59.18 42.98 -72.18
CA MET A 598 59.76 42.68 -70.85
C MET A 598 59.12 43.35 -69.63
N GLN A 599 59.14 42.79 -68.41
CA GLN A 599 59.29 41.44 -67.84
C GLN A 599 59.08 41.61 -66.32
N ARG A 600 58.55 40.56 -65.66
CA ARG A 600 58.72 40.13 -64.26
C ARG A 600 59.32 41.11 -63.21
N SER A 601 58.70 41.11 -62.02
CA SER A 601 59.40 40.57 -60.83
C SER A 601 58.42 39.98 -59.81
N HIS A 602 58.89 38.90 -59.20
CA HIS A 602 58.29 38.10 -58.13
C HIS A 602 58.78 38.60 -56.75
N ALA A 603 58.25 37.95 -55.70
CA ALA A 603 58.70 37.89 -54.29
C ALA A 603 57.97 38.88 -53.36
N ASP A 604 57.42 38.52 -52.19
CA ASP A 604 57.53 37.31 -51.38
C ASP A 604 56.31 37.10 -50.44
N LYS A 605 56.23 35.86 -49.97
CA LYS A 605 55.28 35.13 -49.09
C LYS A 605 55.27 35.61 -47.61
N PRO A 606 54.46 35.06 -46.66
CA PRO A 606 53.88 33.70 -46.52
C PRO A 606 52.40 33.54 -46.86
#